data_AF-A0A2E8HTG5-F1
#
_entry.id   AF-A0A2E8HTG5-F1
#
_cell.length_a   1.000
_cell.length_b   1.000
_cell.length_c   1.000
_cell.angle_alpha   90.00
_cell.angle_beta   90.00
_cell.angle_gamma   90.00
#
_symmetry.space_group_name_H-M   'P 1'
#
loop_
_entity.id
_entity.type
_entity.pdbx_description
1 polymer ?
#
loop_
_entity_poly.entity_id
_entity_poly.type
_entity_poly.pdbx_seq_one_letter_code
_entity_poly.pdbx_strand_id
1 'polypeptide(L)'
;MVYNRGLMAYRSVDNRIDLQIRNSDEKKYNITGSTVVFNIINKENSDLVLSKDCSVDDLTTGRVYVILTADELTELEPGFYSYSITKEVRQTVDSTDYKVTSRSPLYFDPHYGAMGNLEIMGDVLGTPYNTIEVYKFNKDIDWDSLAYMSDDTEQFKNPRPNYNQTNTSNNVFDELHYSSIIDLKPNMQTPSSLHTLQFYFKNYTGTVEIQGSLADGGTPSADSWFVLQTFDITSTDSNIFKNQTGKYNWFRVKHCPTRENAGSLDKILVR
;
A
#
# COMPACT_ATOMS: atom_id res chain seq x y z
N MET A 1 15.54 -22.35 -33.23
CA MET A 1 15.54 -22.16 -31.77
C MET A 1 14.74 -20.91 -31.46
N VAL A 2 13.50 -21.06 -31.00
CA VAL A 2 12.70 -19.91 -30.56
C VAL A 2 13.09 -19.67 -29.11
N TYR A 3 13.81 -18.58 -28.86
CA TYR A 3 14.15 -18.14 -27.51
C TYR A 3 12.86 -17.91 -26.72
N ASN A 4 12.83 -18.39 -25.48
CA ASN A 4 11.81 -18.04 -24.51
C ASN A 4 11.77 -16.51 -24.40
N ARG A 5 10.73 -15.88 -24.96
CA ARG A 5 10.51 -14.43 -24.80
C ARG A 5 9.99 -14.20 -23.39
N GLY A 6 10.59 -13.24 -22.69
CA GLY A 6 10.06 -12.79 -21.41
C GLY A 6 8.60 -12.39 -21.55
N LEU A 7 7.77 -12.81 -20.60
CA LEU A 7 6.38 -12.39 -20.52
C LEU A 7 6.32 -11.00 -19.90
N MET A 8 5.42 -10.17 -20.40
CA MET A 8 5.11 -8.86 -19.81
C MET A 8 3.65 -8.90 -19.38
N ALA A 9 3.38 -8.53 -18.14
CA ALA A 9 2.03 -8.32 -17.63
C ALA A 9 1.91 -6.88 -17.12
N TYR A 10 0.75 -6.27 -17.32
CA TYR A 10 0.51 -4.87 -16.99
C TYR A 10 -0.49 -4.73 -15.87
N ARG A 11 -0.19 -3.93 -14.86
CA ARG A 11 -1.16 -3.68 -13.79
C ARG A 11 -2.36 -2.86 -14.27
N SER A 12 -3.37 -2.79 -13.41
CA SER A 12 -4.66 -2.10 -13.64
C SER A 12 -5.59 -2.77 -14.66
N VAL A 13 -5.18 -3.88 -15.28
CA VAL A 13 -5.99 -4.66 -16.24
C VAL A 13 -5.74 -6.16 -16.07
N ASP A 14 -6.71 -6.97 -16.47
CA ASP A 14 -6.55 -8.42 -16.53
C ASP A 14 -5.61 -8.81 -17.67
N ASN A 15 -4.62 -9.65 -17.38
CA ASN A 15 -3.66 -10.15 -18.37
C ASN A 15 -3.92 -11.63 -18.62
N ARG A 16 -4.36 -11.96 -19.83
CA ARG A 16 -4.50 -13.36 -20.26
C ARG A 16 -3.19 -13.86 -20.89
N ILE A 17 -2.69 -14.97 -20.37
CA ILE A 17 -1.51 -15.66 -20.88
C ILE A 17 -1.95 -17.05 -21.36
N ASP A 18 -1.88 -17.28 -22.67
CA ASP A 18 -2.17 -18.58 -23.28
C ASP A 18 -0.93 -19.48 -23.31
N LEU A 19 -1.09 -20.74 -22.91
CA LEU A 19 -0.03 -21.73 -22.77
C LEU A 19 -0.34 -22.96 -23.62
N GLN A 20 0.68 -23.42 -24.35
CA GLN A 20 0.60 -24.63 -25.17
C GLN A 20 1.61 -25.65 -24.67
N ILE A 21 1.13 -26.74 -24.11
CA ILE A 21 1.97 -27.83 -23.62
C ILE A 21 2.29 -28.77 -24.78
N ARG A 22 3.56 -29.16 -24.85
CA ARG A 22 4.12 -30.06 -25.86
C ARG A 22 4.97 -31.15 -25.22
N ASN A 23 5.15 -32.25 -25.93
CA ASN A 23 6.08 -33.30 -25.55
C ASN A 23 7.52 -32.97 -26.03
N SER A 24 8.47 -33.89 -25.79
CA SER A 24 9.87 -33.79 -26.23
C SER A 24 10.04 -33.63 -27.74
N ASP A 25 9.07 -34.10 -28.53
CA ASP A 25 9.08 -34.04 -30.00
C ASP A 25 8.33 -32.81 -30.53
N GLU A 26 8.09 -31.82 -29.66
CA GLU A 26 7.33 -30.60 -29.94
C GLU A 26 5.89 -30.81 -30.44
N LYS A 27 5.31 -32.00 -30.20
CA LYS A 27 3.92 -32.31 -30.52
C LYS A 27 3.00 -31.92 -29.38
N LYS A 28 1.77 -31.53 -29.73
CA LYS A 28 0.67 -31.29 -28.77
C LYS A 28 0.56 -32.48 -27.81
N TYR A 29 0.44 -32.20 -26.52
CA TYR A 29 0.45 -33.20 -25.47
C TYR A 29 -0.89 -33.22 -24.73
N ASN A 30 -1.50 -34.39 -24.62
CA ASN A 30 -2.75 -34.56 -23.88
C ASN A 30 -2.47 -34.49 -22.37
N ILE A 31 -3.17 -33.59 -21.68
CA ILE A 31 -3.04 -33.32 -20.24
C ILE A 31 -4.30 -33.72 -19.45
N THR A 32 -5.20 -34.50 -20.04
CA THR A 32 -6.42 -34.98 -19.38
C THR A 32 -6.09 -35.65 -18.05
N GLY A 33 -6.81 -35.27 -16.98
CA GLY A 33 -6.56 -35.76 -15.62
C GLY A 33 -5.41 -35.07 -14.88
N SER A 34 -4.80 -34.04 -15.48
CA SER A 34 -3.82 -33.18 -14.82
C SER A 34 -4.32 -31.73 -14.73
N THR A 35 -3.93 -31.05 -13.66
CA THR A 35 -4.10 -29.59 -13.50
C THR A 35 -2.77 -28.90 -13.78
N VAL A 36 -2.81 -27.80 -14.53
CA VAL A 36 -1.64 -26.97 -14.80
C VAL A 36 -1.69 -25.77 -13.87
N VAL A 37 -0.60 -25.49 -13.18
CA VAL A 37 -0.50 -24.42 -12.18
C VAL A 37 0.60 -23.45 -12.61
N PHE A 38 0.25 -22.18 -12.71
CA PHE A 38 1.15 -21.07 -13.00
C PHE A 38 1.63 -20.45 -11.67
N ASN A 39 2.94 -20.34 -11.50
CA ASN A 39 3.54 -19.78 -10.30
C ASN A 39 4.36 -18.54 -10.65
N ILE A 40 4.23 -17.48 -9.86
CA ILE A 40 5.09 -16.29 -9.89
C ILE A 40 5.99 -16.31 -8.66
N ILE A 41 7.28 -16.11 -8.88
CA ILE A 41 8.33 -16.14 -7.87
C ILE A 41 9.05 -14.79 -7.89
N ASN A 42 9.22 -14.18 -6.72
CA ASN A 42 10.04 -12.98 -6.57
C ASN A 42 11.51 -13.34 -6.80
N LYS A 43 12.17 -12.61 -7.69
CA LYS A 43 13.54 -12.90 -8.12
C LYS A 43 14.60 -12.57 -7.08
N GLU A 44 14.31 -11.68 -6.15
CA GLU A 44 15.27 -11.21 -5.14
C GLU A 44 15.37 -12.16 -3.95
N ASN A 45 14.23 -12.64 -3.45
CA ASN A 45 14.16 -13.47 -2.25
C ASN A 45 13.74 -14.93 -2.53
N SER A 46 13.37 -15.26 -3.77
CA SER A 46 12.88 -16.58 -4.19
C SER A 46 11.53 -16.99 -3.57
N ASP A 47 10.75 -16.05 -3.05
CA ASP A 47 9.43 -16.31 -2.48
C ASP A 47 8.38 -16.59 -3.56
N LEU A 48 7.47 -17.52 -3.26
CA LEU A 48 6.26 -17.72 -4.06
C LEU A 48 5.29 -16.58 -3.81
N VAL A 49 5.02 -15.80 -4.85
CA VAL A 49 4.19 -14.59 -4.78
C VAL A 49 2.75 -14.88 -5.19
N LEU A 50 2.57 -15.69 -6.23
CA LEU A 50 1.25 -16.10 -6.72
C LEU A 50 1.32 -17.54 -7.21
N SER A 51 0.31 -18.34 -6.89
CA SER A 51 0.11 -19.67 -7.45
C SER A 51 -1.33 -19.80 -7.89
N LYS A 52 -1.54 -20.08 -9.18
CA LYS A 52 -2.87 -20.05 -9.78
C LYS A 52 -3.07 -21.21 -10.74
N ASP A 53 -4.23 -21.85 -10.63
CA ASP A 53 -4.65 -22.87 -11.57
C ASP A 53 -4.97 -22.25 -12.93
N CYS A 54 -4.43 -22.85 -13.99
CA CYS A 54 -4.77 -22.48 -15.35
C CYS A 54 -6.18 -22.96 -15.68
N SER A 55 -6.93 -22.09 -16.35
CA SER A 55 -8.19 -22.44 -17.00
C SER A 55 -7.95 -23.26 -18.26
N VAL A 56 -8.89 -24.14 -18.55
CA VAL A 56 -8.80 -25.10 -19.66
C VAL A 56 -9.37 -24.48 -20.94
N ASP A 57 -8.63 -24.55 -22.04
CA ASP A 57 -9.15 -24.33 -23.39
C ASP A 57 -9.38 -25.68 -24.08
N ASP A 58 -8.38 -26.56 -24.10
CA ASP A 58 -8.48 -27.93 -24.63
C ASP A 58 -7.44 -28.87 -24.00
N LEU A 59 -7.89 -29.80 -23.16
CA LEU A 59 -7.03 -30.79 -22.49
C LEU A 59 -6.44 -31.82 -23.46
N THR A 60 -7.13 -32.13 -24.54
CA THR A 60 -6.69 -33.17 -25.49
C THR A 60 -5.49 -32.71 -26.30
N THR A 61 -5.38 -31.40 -26.53
CA THR A 61 -4.26 -30.78 -27.22
C THR A 61 -3.30 -30.04 -26.30
N GLY A 62 -3.56 -29.98 -24.99
CA GLY A 62 -2.66 -29.37 -24.01
C GLY A 62 -2.70 -27.84 -24.01
N ARG A 63 -3.84 -27.25 -24.35
CA ARG A 63 -4.01 -25.80 -24.36
C ARG A 63 -4.76 -25.32 -23.13
N VAL A 64 -4.12 -24.43 -22.39
CA VAL A 64 -4.65 -23.82 -21.17
C VAL A 64 -4.30 -22.33 -21.16
N TYR A 65 -4.94 -21.55 -20.31
CA TYR A 65 -4.60 -20.15 -20.13
C TYR A 65 -4.70 -19.77 -18.66
N VAL A 66 -3.98 -18.74 -18.26
CA VAL A 66 -4.13 -18.11 -16.95
C VAL A 66 -4.52 -16.66 -17.16
N ILE A 67 -5.43 -16.16 -16.32
CA ILE A 67 -5.74 -14.74 -16.23
C ILE A 67 -5.12 -14.25 -14.94
N LEU A 68 -4.11 -13.38 -15.05
CA LEU A 68 -3.63 -12.59 -13.92
C LEU A 68 -4.57 -11.39 -13.79
N THR A 69 -5.36 -11.37 -12.72
CA THR A 69 -6.39 -10.34 -12.54
C THR A 69 -5.78 -9.01 -12.13
N ALA A 70 -6.47 -7.92 -12.42
CA ALA A 70 -6.04 -6.58 -12.01
C ALA A 70 -5.79 -6.48 -10.50
N ASP A 71 -6.62 -7.12 -9.69
CA ASP A 71 -6.50 -7.12 -8.23
C ASP A 71 -5.24 -7.87 -7.77
N GLU A 72 -5.01 -9.09 -8.27
CA GLU A 72 -3.78 -9.86 -7.97
C GLU A 72 -2.52 -9.11 -8.38
N LEU A 73 -2.53 -8.45 -9.54
CA LEU A 73 -1.39 -7.66 -10.02
C LEU A 73 -1.19 -6.36 -9.23
N THR A 74 -2.22 -5.82 -8.60
CA THR A 74 -2.11 -4.61 -7.76
C THR A 74 -1.34 -4.88 -6.47
N GLU A 75 -1.38 -6.11 -5.98
CA GLU A 75 -0.59 -6.53 -4.82
C GLU A 75 0.89 -6.66 -5.15
N LEU A 76 1.26 -6.72 -6.44
CA LEU A 76 2.63 -6.91 -6.89
C LEU A 76 3.29 -5.59 -7.25
N GLU A 77 4.53 -5.41 -6.77
CA GLU A 77 5.37 -4.30 -7.17
C GLU A 77 5.81 -4.45 -8.62
N PRO A 78 5.84 -3.37 -9.43
CA PRO A 78 6.39 -3.41 -10.77
C PRO A 78 7.87 -3.81 -10.72
N GLY A 79 8.29 -4.73 -11.60
CA GLY A 79 9.65 -5.24 -11.60
C GLY A 79 9.81 -6.60 -12.25
N PHE A 80 10.98 -7.20 -12.03
CA PHE A 80 11.35 -8.49 -12.61
C PHE A 80 11.04 -9.65 -11.67
N TYR A 81 10.21 -10.56 -12.16
CA TYR A 81 9.85 -11.81 -11.51
C TYR A 81 10.31 -13.00 -12.34
N SER A 82 10.30 -14.17 -11.73
CA SER A 82 10.36 -15.43 -12.45
C SER A 82 9.02 -16.11 -12.42
N TYR A 83 8.68 -16.85 -13.46
CA TYR A 83 7.51 -17.71 -13.46
C TYR A 83 7.93 -19.15 -13.72
N SER A 84 7.15 -20.08 -13.17
CA SER A 84 7.30 -21.51 -13.46
C SER A 84 5.92 -22.12 -13.68
N ILE A 85 5.89 -23.22 -14.41
CA ILE A 85 4.65 -23.95 -14.67
C ILE A 85 4.84 -25.37 -14.14
N THR A 86 3.88 -25.82 -13.35
CA THR A 86 3.86 -27.19 -12.83
C THR A 86 2.61 -27.92 -13.30
N LYS A 87 2.75 -29.23 -13.48
CA LYS A 87 1.64 -30.13 -13.74
C LYS A 87 1.40 -30.96 -12.49
N GLU A 88 0.15 -31.03 -12.07
CA GLU A 88 -0.28 -31.75 -10.88
C GLU A 88 -1.31 -32.81 -11.24
N VAL A 89 -1.23 -33.95 -10.58
CA VAL A 89 -2.36 -34.89 -10.47
C VAL A 89 -2.94 -34.73 -9.08
N ARG A 90 -4.25 -34.51 -9.02
CA ARG A 90 -4.98 -34.22 -7.79
C ARG A 90 -6.03 -35.29 -7.54
N GLN A 91 -6.22 -35.62 -6.27
CA GLN A 91 -7.32 -36.43 -5.80
C GLN A 91 -8.26 -35.54 -4.99
N THR A 92 -9.53 -35.47 -5.40
CA THR A 92 -10.56 -34.75 -4.64
C THR A 92 -10.74 -35.41 -3.28
N VAL A 93 -10.69 -34.60 -2.22
CA VAL A 93 -10.97 -35.04 -0.84
C VAL A 93 -12.42 -34.70 -0.50
N ASP A 94 -12.84 -33.47 -0.80
CA ASP A 94 -14.22 -33.00 -0.66
C ASP A 94 -14.53 -31.89 -1.69
N SER A 95 -15.61 -31.11 -1.49
CA SER A 95 -16.01 -30.03 -2.41
C SER A 95 -15.08 -28.81 -2.40
N THR A 96 -14.23 -28.69 -1.40
CA THR A 96 -13.36 -27.52 -1.15
C THR A 96 -11.88 -27.87 -1.11
N ASP A 97 -11.53 -29.14 -0.94
CA ASP A 97 -10.17 -29.59 -0.69
C ASP A 97 -9.76 -30.73 -1.64
N TYR A 98 -8.46 -30.73 -1.94
CA TYR A 98 -7.83 -31.72 -2.79
C TYR A 98 -6.43 -32.05 -2.29
N LYS A 99 -6.03 -33.29 -2.51
CA LYS A 99 -4.67 -33.74 -2.27
C LYS A 99 -3.90 -33.81 -3.58
N VAL A 100 -2.75 -33.14 -3.64
CA VAL A 100 -1.81 -33.30 -4.75
C VAL A 100 -1.09 -34.64 -4.60
N THR A 101 -1.35 -35.57 -5.51
CA THR A 101 -0.73 -36.91 -5.49
C THR A 101 0.59 -36.95 -6.25
N SER A 102 0.76 -36.07 -7.25
CA SER A 102 2.03 -35.88 -7.93
C SER A 102 2.15 -34.44 -8.45
N ARG A 103 3.37 -33.92 -8.47
CA ARG A 103 3.72 -32.61 -9.02
C ARG A 103 5.01 -32.75 -9.82
N SER A 104 5.01 -32.24 -11.05
CA SER A 104 6.18 -32.24 -11.94
C SER A 104 6.32 -30.88 -12.62
N PRO A 105 7.55 -30.36 -12.80
CA PRO A 105 7.76 -29.13 -13.57
C PRO A 105 7.46 -29.35 -15.06
N LEU A 106 7.04 -28.29 -15.74
CA LEU A 106 7.06 -28.20 -17.19
C LEU A 106 8.25 -27.34 -17.62
N TYR A 107 8.88 -27.73 -18.72
CA TYR A 107 10.11 -27.11 -19.21
C TYR A 107 9.83 -26.24 -20.43
N PHE A 108 10.56 -25.14 -20.54
CA PHE A 108 10.45 -24.17 -21.62
C PHE A 108 11.42 -24.44 -22.77
N ASP A 109 12.44 -25.25 -22.54
CA ASP A 109 13.49 -25.54 -23.52
C ASP A 109 13.97 -27.01 -23.46
N PRO A 110 14.71 -27.47 -24.49
CA PRO A 110 15.29 -28.81 -24.54
C PRO A 110 16.39 -29.08 -23.50
N HIS A 111 16.89 -28.05 -22.81
CA HIS A 111 17.87 -28.17 -21.73
C HIS A 111 17.22 -28.27 -20.35
N TYR A 112 15.89 -28.49 -20.31
CA TYR A 112 15.12 -28.65 -19.09
C TYR A 112 15.08 -27.39 -18.19
N GLY A 113 15.12 -26.20 -18.80
CA GLY A 113 14.85 -24.95 -18.10
C GLY A 113 13.38 -24.85 -17.66
N ALA A 114 13.12 -24.81 -16.36
CA ALA A 114 11.75 -24.75 -15.78
C ALA A 114 11.33 -23.34 -15.29
N MET A 115 12.19 -22.34 -15.48
CA MET A 115 11.92 -20.96 -15.09
C MET A 115 11.94 -20.05 -16.31
N GLY A 116 10.91 -19.20 -16.43
CA GLY A 116 10.84 -18.12 -17.40
C GLY A 116 10.91 -16.76 -16.72
N ASN A 117 11.23 -15.73 -17.50
CA ASN A 117 11.23 -14.34 -17.02
C ASN A 117 9.84 -13.73 -17.18
N LEU A 118 9.34 -13.08 -16.14
CA LEU A 118 8.12 -12.28 -16.14
C LEU A 118 8.47 -10.87 -15.70
N GLU A 119 8.01 -9.86 -16.42
CA GLU A 119 8.13 -8.47 -16.02
C GLU A 119 6.74 -7.91 -15.74
N ILE A 120 6.53 -7.42 -14.52
CA ILE A 120 5.33 -6.69 -14.15
C ILE A 120 5.56 -5.22 -14.45
N MET A 121 4.84 -4.73 -15.45
CA MET A 121 4.83 -3.34 -15.87
C MET A 121 3.86 -2.52 -15.01
N GLY A 122 4.06 -1.20 -14.98
CA GLY A 122 3.15 -0.27 -14.32
C GLY A 122 1.74 -0.24 -14.93
N ASP A 123 0.92 0.67 -14.43
CA ASP A 123 -0.51 0.72 -14.74
C ASP A 123 -0.77 1.15 -16.19
N VAL A 124 -1.62 0.41 -16.90
CA VAL A 124 -2.03 0.76 -18.27
C VAL A 124 -3.14 1.80 -18.30
N LEU A 125 -4.06 1.78 -17.32
CA LEU A 125 -5.24 2.66 -17.34
C LEU A 125 -5.11 3.94 -16.53
N GLY A 126 -3.98 4.16 -15.83
CA GLY A 126 -3.81 5.33 -14.96
C GLY A 126 -4.94 5.44 -13.94
N THR A 127 -4.81 4.81 -12.78
CA THR A 127 -5.91 4.80 -11.82
C THR A 127 -6.13 6.18 -11.20
N PRO A 128 -7.35 6.76 -11.24
CA PRO A 128 -7.65 7.94 -10.46
C PRO A 128 -7.59 7.55 -8.99
N TYR A 129 -6.61 8.09 -8.25
CA TYR A 129 -6.54 7.86 -6.81
C TYR A 129 -7.67 8.62 -6.12
N ASN A 130 -8.42 7.88 -5.30
CA ASN A 130 -9.42 8.45 -4.41
C ASN A 130 -8.73 9.42 -3.45
N THR A 131 -9.33 10.59 -3.28
CA THR A 131 -8.87 11.52 -2.25
C THR A 131 -9.27 10.97 -0.89
N ILE A 132 -8.28 10.82 0.00
CA ILE A 132 -8.51 10.41 1.38
C ILE A 132 -8.81 11.67 2.19
N GLU A 133 -9.96 11.70 2.87
CA GLU A 133 -10.34 12.79 3.77
C GLU A 133 -10.05 12.42 5.21
N VAL A 134 -9.24 13.25 5.87
CA VAL A 134 -8.83 13.09 7.26
C VAL A 134 -9.36 14.28 8.04
N TYR A 135 -10.22 14.00 9.02
CA TYR A 135 -10.93 15.01 9.82
C TYR A 135 -10.98 14.66 11.31
N LYS A 136 -10.31 13.57 11.71
CA LYS A 136 -10.22 13.13 13.10
C LYS A 136 -8.78 13.28 13.59
N PHE A 137 -8.65 13.93 14.74
CA PHE A 137 -7.38 14.19 15.39
C PHE A 137 -7.44 13.70 16.83
N ASN A 138 -6.48 12.88 17.21
CA ASN A 138 -6.29 12.42 18.59
C ASN A 138 -5.38 13.42 19.30
N LYS A 139 -5.86 13.88 20.46
CA LYS A 139 -5.11 14.81 21.31
C LYS A 139 -4.15 14.05 22.21
N ASP A 140 -2.97 14.62 22.37
CA ASP A 140 -1.92 14.24 23.31
C ASP A 140 -1.38 15.50 24.01
N ILE A 141 -0.72 15.32 25.15
CA ILE A 141 -0.16 16.42 25.95
C ILE A 141 1.37 16.32 25.94
N ASP A 142 2.02 17.43 25.62
CA ASP A 142 3.45 17.57 25.78
C ASP A 142 3.78 17.95 27.23
N TRP A 143 4.05 16.94 28.06
CA TRP A 143 4.39 17.12 29.47
C TRP A 143 5.74 17.81 29.69
N ASP A 144 6.59 17.90 28.67
CA ASP A 144 7.88 18.59 28.75
C ASP A 144 7.75 20.09 28.41
N SER A 145 6.67 20.50 27.73
CA SER A 145 6.38 21.91 27.44
C SER A 145 5.66 22.60 28.61
N LEU A 146 6.36 22.76 29.74
CA LEU A 146 5.80 23.47 30.88
C LEU A 146 5.90 25.00 30.70
N ALA A 147 4.77 25.68 30.80
CA ALA A 147 4.74 27.12 31.05
C ALA A 147 3.90 27.50 32.26
N TYR A 148 4.35 28.54 32.95
CA TYR A 148 3.68 29.14 34.09
C TYR A 148 2.79 30.30 33.65
N MET A 149 1.51 30.28 34.02
CA MET A 149 0.66 31.48 33.97
C MET A 149 0.78 32.28 35.28
N SER A 150 0.77 33.61 35.20
CA SER A 150 0.81 34.45 36.41
C SER A 150 -0.51 34.36 37.18
N ASP A 151 -0.41 34.39 38.51
CA ASP A 151 -1.51 34.27 39.49
C ASP A 151 -2.65 35.30 39.32
N ASP A 152 -2.46 36.33 38.49
CA ASP A 152 -3.37 37.48 38.34
C ASP A 152 -4.34 37.36 37.14
N THR A 153 -4.47 36.17 36.55
CA THR A 153 -5.45 35.94 35.47
C THR A 153 -6.75 35.38 36.07
N GLU A 154 -7.87 36.10 35.93
CA GLU A 154 -9.19 35.60 36.38
C GLU A 154 -9.48 34.22 35.76
N GLN A 155 -9.43 33.17 36.58
CA GLN A 155 -9.52 31.74 36.20
C GLN A 155 -10.82 31.33 35.46
N PHE A 156 -11.78 32.25 35.28
CA PHE A 156 -13.11 31.96 34.72
C PHE A 156 -13.41 32.58 33.34
N LYS A 157 -12.45 33.25 32.69
CA LYS A 157 -12.65 33.81 31.33
C LYS A 157 -12.00 32.99 30.21
N ASN A 158 -11.89 31.68 30.37
CA ASN A 158 -11.42 30.82 29.28
C ASN A 158 -12.65 30.30 28.49
N PRO A 159 -12.94 30.80 27.27
CA PRO A 159 -14.05 30.29 26.46
C PRO A 159 -13.66 28.93 25.85
N ARG A 160 -13.53 27.88 26.66
CA ARG A 160 -13.36 26.51 26.16
C ARG A 160 -14.64 25.71 26.46
N PRO A 161 -15.46 25.36 25.44
CA PRO A 161 -16.83 24.90 25.64
C PRO A 161 -17.04 23.58 26.42
N ASN A 162 -16.04 22.88 26.94
CA ASN A 162 -16.20 21.51 27.44
C ASN A 162 -15.27 21.06 28.59
N TYR A 163 -14.76 21.97 29.43
CA TYR A 163 -14.01 21.54 30.63
C TYR A 163 -14.44 22.27 31.89
N ASN A 164 -14.86 21.50 32.90
CA ASN A 164 -14.86 21.94 34.29
C ASN A 164 -13.41 21.84 34.78
N GLN A 165 -12.72 22.97 34.90
CA GLN A 165 -11.30 22.99 35.29
C GLN A 165 -11.17 22.63 36.78
N THR A 166 -10.65 21.45 37.11
CA THR A 166 -10.22 21.09 38.48
C THR A 166 -8.70 21.10 38.61
N ASN A 167 -8.00 22.00 37.92
CA ASN A 167 -6.54 22.09 37.99
C ASN A 167 -6.12 23.35 38.77
N THR A 168 -5.70 23.17 40.02
CA THR A 168 -5.30 24.24 40.96
C THR A 168 -3.84 24.68 40.81
N SER A 169 -3.19 24.36 39.69
CA SER A 169 -1.81 24.78 39.38
C SER A 169 -1.78 25.58 38.09
N ASN A 170 -1.06 26.71 38.07
CA ASN A 170 -0.90 27.60 36.91
C ASN A 170 -0.03 27.01 35.79
N ASN A 171 0.13 25.69 35.75
CA ASN A 171 0.95 24.98 34.79
C ASN A 171 0.09 24.70 33.55
N VAL A 172 0.51 25.24 32.40
CA VAL A 172 -0.09 24.97 31.10
C VAL A 172 0.92 24.22 30.25
N PHE A 173 0.47 23.10 29.69
CA PHE A 173 1.22 22.27 28.77
C PHE A 173 0.74 22.51 27.34
N ASP A 174 1.63 22.34 26.37
CA ASP A 174 1.25 22.42 24.97
C ASP A 174 0.51 21.15 24.54
N GLU A 175 -0.41 21.32 23.59
CA GLU A 175 -1.28 20.24 23.12
C GLU A 175 -0.82 19.77 21.74
N LEU A 176 -0.61 18.47 21.59
CA LEU A 176 -0.25 17.85 20.33
C LEU A 176 -1.45 17.11 19.75
N HIS A 177 -1.66 17.22 18.46
CA HIS A 177 -2.79 16.59 17.79
C HIS A 177 -2.30 15.76 16.61
N TYR A 178 -2.60 14.48 16.63
CA TYR A 178 -2.22 13.52 15.59
C TYR A 178 -3.42 13.13 14.75
N SER A 179 -3.29 13.21 13.45
CA SER A 179 -4.29 12.66 12.53
C SER A 179 -4.36 11.14 12.64
N SER A 180 -5.43 10.55 12.10
CA SER A 180 -5.40 9.11 11.76
C SER A 180 -4.25 8.82 10.79
N ILE A 181 -3.74 7.59 10.84
CA ILE A 181 -2.77 7.10 9.86
C ILE A 181 -3.42 6.98 8.49
N ILE A 182 -2.64 7.26 7.45
CA ILE A 182 -3.06 7.26 6.06
C ILE A 182 -2.24 6.19 5.35
N ASP A 183 -2.91 5.15 4.86
CA ASP A 183 -2.29 4.13 4.01
C ASP A 183 -2.07 4.72 2.61
N LEU A 184 -0.82 4.75 2.19
CA LEU A 184 -0.40 5.31 0.92
C LEU A 184 -0.31 4.27 -0.20
N LYS A 185 -0.68 3.00 0.06
CA LYS A 185 -0.63 1.91 -0.92
C LYS A 185 0.75 1.80 -1.56
N PRO A 186 1.80 1.49 -0.77
CA PRO A 186 3.19 1.51 -1.26
C PRO A 186 3.40 0.64 -2.50
N ASN A 187 2.61 -0.43 -2.66
CA ASN A 187 2.63 -1.32 -3.82
C ASN A 187 2.28 -0.61 -5.13
N MET A 188 1.53 0.49 -5.07
CA MET A 188 1.19 1.31 -6.24
C MET A 188 2.14 2.49 -6.45
N GLN A 189 3.06 2.73 -5.51
CA GLN A 189 3.92 3.90 -5.52
C GLN A 189 5.31 3.60 -6.07
N THR A 190 5.84 4.54 -6.83
CA THR A 190 7.22 4.53 -7.31
C THR A 190 8.08 5.46 -6.45
N PRO A 191 9.42 5.35 -6.50
CA PRO A 191 10.31 6.27 -5.78
C PRO A 191 10.09 7.76 -6.11
N SER A 192 9.45 8.06 -7.25
CA SER A 192 9.13 9.42 -7.69
C SER A 192 7.65 9.78 -7.53
N SER A 193 6.86 8.99 -6.78
CA SER A 193 5.46 9.30 -6.51
C SER A 193 5.30 10.66 -5.83
N LEU A 194 4.34 11.44 -6.30
CA LEU A 194 3.99 12.76 -5.77
C LEU A 194 2.71 12.65 -4.95
N HIS A 195 2.78 13.08 -3.69
CA HIS A 195 1.64 13.16 -2.78
C HIS A 195 1.30 14.62 -2.52
N THR A 196 0.02 14.97 -2.65
CA THR A 196 -0.49 16.31 -2.36
C THR A 196 -1.38 16.27 -1.14
N LEU A 197 -1.04 17.06 -0.12
CA LEU A 197 -1.84 17.27 1.08
C LEU A 197 -2.44 18.67 1.02
N GLN A 198 -3.77 18.77 0.96
CA GLN A 198 -4.51 20.03 1.05
C GLN A 198 -5.12 20.14 2.45
N PHE A 199 -4.77 21.21 3.16
CA PHE A 199 -5.25 21.49 4.50
C PHE A 199 -6.34 22.57 4.45
N TYR A 200 -7.32 22.43 5.34
CA TYR A 200 -8.42 23.37 5.53
C TYR A 200 -8.44 23.82 6.98
N PHE A 201 -8.13 25.09 7.19
CA PHE A 201 -8.05 25.73 8.49
C PHE A 201 -9.17 26.76 8.67
N LYS A 202 -9.56 26.96 9.91
CA LYS A 202 -10.52 27.98 10.29
C LYS A 202 -9.99 28.77 11.47
N ASN A 203 -9.51 29.99 11.21
CA ASN A 203 -8.90 30.88 12.22
C ASN A 203 -7.79 30.21 13.04
N TYR A 204 -7.09 29.23 12.45
CA TYR A 204 -6.11 28.41 13.15
C TYR A 204 -4.76 29.13 13.23
N THR A 205 -4.10 29.04 14.38
CA THR A 205 -2.70 29.44 14.54
C THR A 205 -1.91 28.33 15.18
N GLY A 206 -0.77 27.96 14.61
CA GLY A 206 0.04 26.86 15.14
C GLY A 206 1.00 26.28 14.11
N THR A 207 1.78 25.32 14.56
CA THR A 207 2.73 24.58 13.72
C THR A 207 2.11 23.28 13.25
N VAL A 208 2.39 22.89 12.01
CA VAL A 208 1.95 21.64 11.40
C VAL A 208 3.16 20.91 10.83
N GLU A 209 3.25 19.63 11.13
CA GLU A 209 4.26 18.70 10.66
C GLU A 209 3.60 17.59 9.82
N ILE A 210 4.12 17.40 8.61
CA ILE A 210 3.81 16.24 7.78
C ILE A 210 4.85 15.18 8.13
N GLN A 211 4.38 14.01 8.54
CA GLN A 211 5.25 12.90 8.92
C GLN A 211 5.01 11.69 8.02
N GLY A 212 6.12 11.07 7.60
CA GLY A 212 6.14 9.86 6.80
C GLY A 212 6.67 8.67 7.58
N SER A 213 6.28 7.46 7.16
CA SER A 213 6.88 6.22 7.64
C SER A 213 7.08 5.23 6.50
N LEU A 214 8.18 4.48 6.60
CA LEU A 214 8.52 3.34 5.75
C LEU A 214 8.28 2.00 6.47
N ALA A 215 7.63 2.02 7.64
CA ALA A 215 7.36 0.81 8.39
C ALA A 215 6.46 -0.15 7.59
N ASP A 216 6.79 -1.44 7.66
CA ASP A 216 5.98 -2.51 7.11
C ASP A 216 4.89 -2.92 8.14
N GLY A 217 3.78 -3.47 7.63
CA GLY A 217 2.65 -3.91 8.45
C GLY A 217 1.61 -2.81 8.72
N GLY A 218 0.47 -3.19 9.31
CA GLY A 218 -0.74 -2.35 9.36
C GLY A 218 -0.77 -1.23 10.41
N THR A 219 0.24 -1.11 11.28
CA THR A 219 0.31 -0.02 12.28
C THR A 219 1.76 0.33 12.58
N PRO A 220 2.27 1.47 12.06
CA PRO A 220 3.63 1.93 12.34
C PRO A 220 3.85 2.22 13.84
N SER A 221 5.02 1.87 14.36
CA SER A 221 5.39 2.20 15.75
C SER A 221 5.61 3.71 15.91
N ALA A 222 5.61 4.24 17.14
CA ALA A 222 5.81 5.66 17.37
C ALA A 222 7.16 6.18 16.84
N ASP A 223 8.20 5.34 16.89
CA ASP A 223 9.57 5.65 16.47
C ASP A 223 9.80 5.54 14.96
N SER A 224 8.87 4.95 14.20
CA SER A 224 9.04 4.76 12.76
C SER A 224 8.67 5.99 11.93
N TRP A 225 8.25 7.06 12.59
CA TRP A 225 7.81 8.30 11.95
C TRP A 225 8.94 9.33 11.91
N PHE A 226 9.11 9.96 10.76
CA PHE A 226 10.03 11.07 10.58
C PHE A 226 9.32 12.26 9.96
N VAL A 227 9.81 13.45 10.27
CA VAL A 227 9.24 14.71 9.79
C VAL A 227 9.73 14.95 8.36
N LEU A 228 8.77 15.05 7.43
CA LEU A 228 9.03 15.40 6.03
C LEU A 228 9.07 16.90 5.84
N GLN A 229 8.12 17.61 6.46
CA GLN A 229 8.01 19.05 6.37
C GLN A 229 7.33 19.62 7.60
N THR A 230 7.85 20.76 8.08
CA THR A 230 7.24 21.58 9.11
C THR A 230 6.89 22.95 8.52
N PHE A 231 5.74 23.49 8.90
CA PHE A 231 5.34 24.85 8.54
C PHE A 231 4.39 25.43 9.59
N ASP A 232 4.39 26.76 9.70
CA ASP A 232 3.50 27.49 10.58
C ASP A 232 2.28 28.01 9.81
N ILE A 233 1.18 28.16 10.53
CA ILE A 233 -0.11 28.64 10.03
C ILE A 233 -0.56 29.81 10.87
N THR A 234 -1.07 30.82 10.19
CA THR A 234 -1.65 32.02 10.81
C THR A 234 -3.17 32.03 10.61
N SER A 235 -3.89 32.82 11.40
CA SER A 235 -5.36 32.86 11.38
C SER A 235 -5.95 33.31 10.03
N THR A 236 -5.15 33.92 9.17
CA THR A 236 -5.55 34.32 7.81
C THR A 236 -5.45 33.19 6.78
N ASP A 237 -4.67 32.16 7.08
CA ASP A 237 -4.44 31.03 6.18
C ASP A 237 -5.61 30.04 6.30
N SER A 238 -6.54 30.10 5.34
CA SER A 238 -7.71 29.21 5.32
C SER A 238 -7.44 27.89 4.60
N ASN A 239 -6.72 27.93 3.48
CA ASN A 239 -6.46 26.76 2.65
C ASN A 239 -5.03 26.80 2.13
N ILE A 240 -4.27 25.74 2.38
CA ILE A 240 -2.90 25.59 1.85
C ILE A 240 -2.66 24.16 1.39
N PHE A 241 -1.82 23.98 0.37
CA PHE A 241 -1.38 22.66 -0.06
C PHE A 241 0.13 22.49 0.13
N LYS A 242 0.55 21.25 0.34
CA LYS A 242 1.94 20.83 0.40
C LYS A 242 2.12 19.56 -0.43
N ASN A 243 3.21 19.51 -1.18
CA ASN A 243 3.56 18.36 -2.00
C ASN A 243 4.75 17.64 -1.37
N GLN A 244 4.68 16.31 -1.33
CA GLN A 244 5.77 15.44 -0.89
C GLN A 244 6.08 14.45 -2.01
N THR A 245 7.34 14.36 -2.40
CA THR A 245 7.78 13.37 -3.38
C THR A 245 8.52 12.25 -2.66
N GLY A 246 8.21 11.00 -3.02
CA GLY A 246 8.87 9.82 -2.49
C GLY A 246 7.91 8.63 -2.36
N LYS A 247 8.49 7.45 -2.13
CA LYS A 247 7.74 6.26 -1.76
C LYS A 247 7.62 6.22 -0.24
N TYR A 248 6.39 6.20 0.27
CA TYR A 248 6.11 6.10 1.70
C TYR A 248 5.00 5.09 1.92
N ASN A 249 5.11 4.27 2.97
CA ASN A 249 4.07 3.31 3.29
C ASN A 249 2.90 4.01 4.00
N TRP A 250 3.21 5.00 4.84
CA TRP A 250 2.23 5.68 5.69
C TRP A 250 2.49 7.17 5.81
N PHE A 251 1.40 7.95 5.88
CA PHE A 251 1.41 9.34 6.32
C PHE A 251 0.62 9.56 7.61
N ARG A 252 1.06 10.55 8.38
CA ARG A 252 0.26 11.19 9.42
C ARG A 252 0.62 12.67 9.50
N VAL A 253 -0.30 13.45 10.03
CA VAL A 253 -0.07 14.87 10.32
C VAL A 253 -0.09 15.06 11.82
N LYS A 254 0.92 15.77 12.31
CA LYS A 254 0.98 16.27 13.69
C LYS A 254 0.79 17.77 13.64
N HIS A 255 -0.10 18.33 14.46
CA HIS A 255 -0.21 19.77 14.60
C HIS A 255 -0.20 20.20 16.06
N CYS A 256 0.42 21.34 16.33
CA CYS A 256 0.56 21.96 17.64
C CYS A 256 -0.06 23.37 17.55
N PRO A 257 -1.33 23.56 17.97
CA PRO A 257 -1.92 24.89 18.03
C PRO A 257 -1.17 25.78 19.01
N THR A 258 -1.03 27.05 18.68
CA THR A 258 -0.53 28.03 19.67
C THR A 258 -1.53 28.17 20.82
N ARG A 259 -1.08 28.66 21.97
CA ARG A 259 -1.92 28.79 23.17
C ARG A 259 -3.11 29.74 22.99
N GLU A 260 -2.96 30.73 22.13
CA GLU A 260 -3.98 31.71 21.77
C GLU A 260 -4.88 31.26 20.60
N ASN A 261 -4.64 30.07 20.05
CA ASN A 261 -5.44 29.53 18.97
C ASN A 261 -6.90 29.36 19.41
N ALA A 262 -7.80 30.08 18.74
CA ALA A 262 -9.25 29.92 18.89
C ALA A 262 -9.88 29.15 17.72
N GLY A 263 -9.07 28.72 16.74
CA GLY A 263 -9.49 28.06 15.52
C GLY A 263 -9.26 26.55 15.50
N SER A 264 -9.50 25.96 14.33
CA SER A 264 -9.38 24.51 14.09
C SER A 264 -8.70 24.19 12.76
N LEU A 265 -8.00 23.06 12.72
CA LEU A 265 -7.73 22.33 11.49
C LEU A 265 -8.94 21.43 11.24
N ASP A 266 -9.75 21.78 10.24
CA ASP A 266 -11.04 21.12 10.00
C ASP A 266 -10.85 19.78 9.29
N LYS A 267 -10.01 19.77 8.25
CA LYS A 267 -9.71 18.56 7.49
C LYS A 267 -8.44 18.67 6.65
N ILE A 268 -7.98 17.51 6.23
CA ILE A 268 -6.87 17.30 5.29
C ILE A 268 -7.37 16.38 4.18
N LEU A 269 -7.12 16.77 2.94
CA LEU A 269 -7.34 15.92 1.78
C LEU A 269 -5.98 15.45 1.27
N VAL A 270 -5.80 14.14 1.13
CA VAL A 270 -4.55 13.54 0.64
C VAL A 270 -4.81 12.79 -0.67
N ARG A 271 -3.92 12.99 -1.64
CA ARG A 271 -3.93 12.34 -2.95
C ARG A 271 -2.51 11.99 -3.37
#